data_AF-A0A4Q3SIP4-F1
#
_entry.id   AF-A0A4Q3SIP4-F1
#
_cell.length_a   1.000
_cell.length_b   1.000
_cell.length_c   1.000
_cell.angle_alpha   90.00
_cell.angle_beta   90.00
_cell.angle_gamma   90.00
#
_symmetry.space_group_name_H-M   'P 1'
#
loop_
_entity.id
_entity.type
_entity.pdbx_description
1 polymer ?
#
loop_
_entity_poly.entity_id
_entity_poly.type
_entity_poly.pdbx_seq_one_letter_code
_entity_poly.pdbx_strand_id
1 'polypeptide(L)'
;MSFFFKNGEAFYGTIRPSRNGAANSHIVFSSYGNGDRKPVISGFLQLNNWSDKGNNLWEADCPSPQPVNQLVINNSLQHMGRFPNRKAPGGGYLRVESHSRLDTIYN
;
A
#
# COMPACT_ATOMS: atom_id res chain seq x y z
N MET A 1 28.56 5.52 -15.07
CA MET A 1 28.33 4.15 -14.53
C MET A 1 26.86 3.81 -14.71
N SER A 2 26.53 2.60 -15.13
CA SER A 2 25.15 2.24 -15.48
C SER A 2 24.68 0.99 -14.75
N PHE A 3 23.44 1.03 -14.27
CA PHE A 3 22.75 -0.09 -13.64
C PHE A 3 21.48 -0.41 -14.43
N PHE A 4 21.29 -1.68 -14.76
CA PHE A 4 20.21 -2.13 -15.64
C PHE A 4 19.26 -3.07 -14.91
N PHE A 5 17.96 -2.78 -14.99
CA PHE A 5 16.88 -3.60 -14.46
C PHE A 5 16.21 -4.38 -15.60
N LYS A 6 15.95 -5.67 -15.38
CA LYS A 6 15.38 -6.52 -16.43
C LYS A 6 13.90 -6.19 -16.65
N ASN A 7 13.51 -5.94 -17.90
CA ASN A 7 12.12 -5.74 -18.28
C ASN A 7 11.25 -6.94 -17.84
N GLY A 8 10.06 -6.65 -17.33
CA GLY A 8 9.10 -7.63 -16.81
C GLY A 8 9.30 -8.05 -15.35
N GLU A 9 10.42 -7.68 -14.71
CA GLU A 9 10.69 -8.05 -13.31
C GLU A 9 10.29 -6.94 -12.31
N ALA A 10 10.02 -7.36 -11.07
CA ALA A 10 9.76 -6.48 -9.94
C ALA A 10 10.91 -6.57 -8.94
N PHE A 11 11.46 -5.40 -8.58
CA PHE A 11 12.56 -5.24 -7.64
C PHE A 11 12.02 -4.58 -6.37
N TYR A 12 12.07 -5.29 -5.26
CA TYR A 12 11.56 -4.83 -3.97
C TYR A 12 12.69 -4.26 -3.10
N GLY A 13 12.43 -3.15 -2.41
CA GLY A 13 13.34 -2.57 -1.43
C GLY A 13 13.75 -1.14 -1.75
N THR A 14 15.00 -0.78 -1.45
CA THR A 14 15.50 0.60 -1.52
C THR A 14 16.77 0.69 -2.36
N ILE A 15 16.83 1.65 -3.28
CA ILE A 15 18.06 2.01 -3.97
C ILE A 15 18.83 3.00 -3.11
N ARG A 16 20.04 2.64 -2.69
CA ARG A 16 20.95 3.49 -1.89
C ARG A 16 22.26 3.73 -2.65
N PRO A 17 22.36 4.79 -3.46
CA PRO A 17 23.62 5.12 -4.13
C PRO A 17 24.70 5.46 -3.09
N SER A 18 25.88 4.84 -3.20
CA SER A 18 27.01 5.10 -2.30
C SER A 18 28.06 6.04 -2.89
N ARG A 19 27.84 6.51 -4.13
CA ARG A 19 28.75 7.38 -4.90
C ARG A 19 27.94 8.37 -5.71
N ASN A 20 28.59 9.46 -6.09
CA ASN A 20 28.03 10.50 -6.95
C ASN A 20 28.50 10.33 -8.40
N GLY A 21 27.71 10.82 -9.35
CA GLY A 21 28.18 11.07 -10.71
C GLY A 21 29.05 12.33 -10.78
N ALA A 22 29.72 12.50 -11.92
CA ALA A 22 30.41 13.74 -12.29
C ALA A 22 29.71 14.38 -13.51
N ALA A 23 30.00 15.65 -13.80
CA ALA A 23 29.36 16.42 -14.89
C ALA A 23 29.37 15.72 -16.26
N ASN A 24 30.44 14.97 -16.56
CA ASN A 24 30.58 14.19 -17.80
C ASN A 24 30.53 12.67 -17.56
N SER A 25 30.15 12.22 -16.36
CA SER A 25 30.08 10.81 -15.97
C SER A 25 28.96 10.58 -14.96
N HIS A 26 27.72 10.60 -15.45
CA HIS A 26 26.53 10.39 -14.65
C HIS A 26 26.40 8.92 -14.16
N ILE A 27 25.65 8.74 -13.07
CA ILE A 27 25.11 7.44 -12.68
C ILE A 27 23.78 7.27 -13.41
N VAL A 28 23.64 6.22 -14.20
CA VAL A 28 22.47 5.96 -15.04
C VAL A 28 21.75 4.71 -14.52
N PHE A 29 20.45 4.82 -14.31
CA PHE A 29 19.56 3.69 -14.08
C PHE A 29 18.68 3.52 -15.32
N SER A 30 18.68 2.33 -15.90
CA SER A 30 17.88 2.04 -17.10
C SER A 30 17.36 0.62 -17.06
N SER A 31 16.64 0.22 -18.10
CA SER A 31 16.15 -1.15 -18.25
C SER A 31 16.77 -1.87 -19.45
N TYR A 32 16.68 -3.20 -19.47
CA TYR A 32 17.16 -4.03 -20.56
C TYR A 32 16.24 -5.23 -20.83
N GLY A 33 16.40 -5.84 -22.01
CA GLY A 33 15.65 -7.02 -22.45
C GLY A 33 14.41 -6.67 -23.31
N ASN A 34 13.86 -7.67 -23.99
CA ASN A 34 12.80 -7.50 -24.99
C ASN A 34 11.38 -7.62 -24.42
N GLY A 35 11.19 -7.58 -23.10
CA GLY A 35 9.87 -7.68 -22.49
C GLY A 35 9.03 -6.43 -22.73
N ASP A 36 7.75 -6.62 -23.05
CA ASP A 36 6.79 -5.51 -23.31
C ASP A 36 6.52 -4.63 -22.08
N ARG A 37 6.89 -5.09 -20.89
CA ARG A 37 6.65 -4.40 -19.61
C ARG A 37 7.97 -3.86 -19.06
N LYS A 38 7.96 -2.59 -18.67
CA LYS A 38 9.07 -1.96 -17.94
C LYS A 38 9.28 -2.65 -16.57
N PRO A 39 10.52 -2.68 -16.04
CA PRO A 39 10.75 -3.15 -14.68
C PRO A 39 9.98 -2.30 -13.68
N VAL A 40 9.54 -2.92 -12.59
CA VAL A 40 8.90 -2.23 -11.47
C VAL A 40 9.90 -2.15 -10.31
N ILE A 41 10.16 -0.96 -9.80
CA ILE A 41 10.87 -0.77 -8.53
C ILE A 41 9.81 -0.46 -7.49
N SER A 42 9.70 -1.29 -6.45
CA SER A 42 8.61 -1.26 -5.50
C SER A 42 9.10 -1.14 -4.06
N GLY A 43 8.50 -0.20 -3.32
CA GLY A 43 8.64 -0.10 -1.87
C GLY A 43 7.65 -0.99 -1.10
N PHE A 44 6.76 -1.71 -1.78
CA PHE A 44 5.84 -2.63 -1.12
C PHE A 44 6.58 -3.81 -0.52
N LEU A 45 5.98 -4.41 0.50
CA LEU A 45 6.33 -5.74 0.95
C LEU A 45 5.34 -6.74 0.37
N GLN A 46 5.83 -7.82 -0.23
CA GLN A 46 4.98 -8.90 -0.70
C GLN A 46 4.61 -9.84 0.47
N LEU A 47 3.31 -10.04 0.67
CA LEU A 47 2.76 -10.98 1.64
C LEU A 47 2.33 -12.26 0.93
N ASN A 48 2.90 -13.41 1.31
CA ASN A 48 2.62 -14.70 0.69
C ASN A 48 1.80 -15.65 1.58
N ASN A 49 1.81 -15.46 2.89
CA ASN A 49 1.27 -16.41 3.87
C ASN A 49 -0.12 -15.99 4.36
N TRP A 50 -1.10 -15.98 3.46
CA TRP A 50 -2.48 -15.67 3.81
C TRP A 50 -3.22 -16.91 4.36
N SER A 51 -3.90 -16.74 5.48
CA SER A 51 -4.73 -17.74 6.15
C SER A 51 -6.21 -17.38 6.00
N ASP A 52 -7.01 -18.34 5.56
CA ASP A 52 -8.47 -18.22 5.47
C ASP A 52 -9.08 -18.34 6.87
N LYS A 53 -9.84 -17.33 7.28
CA LYS A 53 -10.55 -17.28 8.57
C LYS A 53 -12.05 -17.58 8.40
N GLY A 54 -12.49 -17.93 7.19
CA GLY A 54 -13.89 -18.13 6.82
C GLY A 54 -14.62 -16.81 6.53
N ASN A 55 -15.84 -16.90 6.00
CA ASN A 55 -16.69 -15.74 5.69
C ASN A 55 -16.01 -14.67 4.79
N ASN A 56 -15.16 -15.09 3.86
CA ASN A 56 -14.35 -14.22 3.00
C ASN A 56 -13.38 -13.30 3.77
N LEU A 57 -12.99 -13.68 4.99
CA LEU A 57 -11.98 -12.99 5.78
C LEU A 57 -10.64 -13.70 5.66
N TRP A 58 -9.59 -12.94 5.31
CA TRP A 58 -8.23 -13.45 5.16
C TRP A 58 -7.27 -12.63 6.03
N GLU A 59 -6.29 -13.32 6.62
CA GLU A 59 -5.31 -12.73 7.53
C GLU A 59 -3.89 -13.14 7.12
N ALA A 60 -2.93 -12.23 7.26
CA ALA A 60 -1.51 -12.50 7.07
C ALA A 60 -0.70 -11.68 8.07
N ASP A 61 0.45 -12.21 8.48
CA ASP A 61 1.37 -11.47 9.32
C ASP A 61 1.93 -10.26 8.57
N CYS A 62 1.88 -9.08 9.22
CA CYS A 62 2.45 -7.87 8.69
C CYS A 62 3.78 -7.57 9.41
N PRO A 63 4.93 -7.80 8.78
CA PRO A 63 6.23 -7.56 9.43
C PRO A 63 6.65 -6.08 9.36
N SER A 64 5.76 -5.18 8.94
CA SER A 64 6.00 -3.74 8.98
C SER A 64 6.00 -3.27 10.43
N PRO A 65 7.04 -2.56 10.90
CA PRO A 65 7.04 -1.95 12.23
C PRO A 65 6.14 -0.71 12.31
N GLN A 66 5.65 -0.22 11.17
CA GLN A 66 4.80 0.96 11.07
C GLN A 66 3.36 0.58 10.65
N PRO A 67 2.35 1.36 11.06
CA PRO A 67 0.98 1.18 10.59
C PRO A 67 0.91 1.19 9.06
N VAL A 68 0.29 0.16 8.49
CA VAL A 68 0.08 0.07 7.05
C VAL A 68 -1.13 0.91 6.65
N ASN A 69 -0.95 1.82 5.69
CA ASN A 69 -2.01 2.67 5.17
C ASN A 69 -2.52 2.24 3.78
N GLN A 70 -1.82 1.31 3.12
CA GLN A 70 -2.15 0.82 1.78
C GLN A 70 -1.92 -0.69 1.66
N LEU A 71 -2.89 -1.39 1.09
CA LEU A 71 -2.78 -2.80 0.70
C LEU A 71 -3.21 -2.90 -0.76
N VAL A 72 -2.50 -3.70 -1.54
CA VAL A 72 -2.82 -3.97 -2.94
C VAL A 72 -2.93 -5.48 -3.13
N ILE A 73 -4.05 -5.94 -3.68
CA ILE A 73 -4.28 -7.35 -4.03
C ILE A 73 -4.52 -7.40 -5.53
N ASN A 74 -3.77 -8.22 -6.28
CA ASN A 74 -3.86 -8.33 -7.74
C ASN A 74 -3.86 -6.96 -8.44
N ASN A 75 -2.90 -6.10 -8.06
CA ASN A 75 -2.75 -4.73 -8.57
C ASN A 75 -3.94 -3.78 -8.30
N SER A 76 -4.88 -4.17 -7.43
CA SER A 76 -6.02 -3.34 -7.02
C SER A 76 -5.89 -2.87 -5.58
N LEU A 77 -5.98 -1.55 -5.37
CA LEU A 77 -5.92 -0.93 -4.05
C LEU A 77 -7.12 -1.39 -3.19
N GLN A 78 -6.83 -1.80 -1.97
CA GLN A 78 -7.83 -2.19 -0.97
C GLN A 78 -8.06 -1.04 0.01
N HIS A 79 -9.33 -0.81 0.35
CA HIS A 79 -9.70 0.20 1.34
C HIS A 79 -9.55 -0.37 2.74
N MET A 80 -9.10 0.46 3.68
CA MET A 80 -9.10 0.12 5.10
C MET A 80 -10.54 -0.14 5.57
N GLY A 81 -10.74 -1.21 6.34
CA GLY A 81 -12.01 -1.50 7.00
C GLY A 81 -12.41 -0.35 7.92
N ARG A 82 -13.71 -0.02 7.98
CA ARG A 82 -14.25 1.03 8.85
C ARG A 82 -15.56 0.58 9.47
N PHE A 83 -15.86 1.08 10.67
CA PHE A 83 -17.17 0.94 11.28
C PHE A 83 -17.85 2.32 11.41
N PRO A 84 -19.16 2.45 11.09
CA PRO A 84 -19.96 1.48 10.34
C PRO A 84 -19.49 1.35 8.88
N ASN A 85 -19.73 0.20 8.27
CA ASN A 85 -19.40 -0.01 6.85
C ASN A 85 -20.11 1.02 5.97
N ARG A 86 -19.51 1.46 4.86
CA ARG A 86 -20.12 2.45 3.93
C ARG A 86 -21.52 2.04 3.43
N LYS A 87 -21.79 0.74 3.34
CA LYS A 87 -23.09 0.19 2.90
C LYS A 87 -24.05 -0.11 4.06
N ALA A 88 -23.69 0.18 5.31
CA ALA A 88 -24.58 -0.02 6.46
C ALA A 88 -25.77 0.97 6.41
N PRO A 89 -26.91 0.63 7.05
CA PRO A 89 -28.06 1.52 7.14
C PRO A 89 -27.67 2.92 7.63
N GLY A 90 -28.32 3.95 7.07
CA GLY A 90 -27.92 5.34 7.34
C GLY A 90 -26.55 5.69 6.75
N GLY A 91 -26.18 5.14 5.59
CA GLY A 91 -24.97 5.54 4.84
C GLY A 91 -23.64 5.20 5.51
N GLY A 92 -23.67 4.33 6.52
CA GLY A 92 -22.50 4.04 7.35
C GLY A 92 -22.12 5.17 8.31
N TYR A 93 -23.06 6.03 8.70
CA TYR A 93 -22.86 6.98 9.80
C TYR A 93 -23.09 6.30 11.15
N LEU A 94 -22.23 6.60 12.13
CA LEU A 94 -22.47 6.21 13.52
C LEU A 94 -23.56 7.13 14.09
N ARG A 95 -24.64 6.57 14.60
CA ARG A 95 -25.69 7.32 15.29
C ARG A 95 -25.36 7.40 16.78
N VAL A 96 -25.49 8.59 17.36
CA VAL A 96 -25.42 8.76 18.81
C VAL A 96 -26.74 8.24 19.38
N GLU A 97 -26.70 7.17 20.16
CA GLU A 97 -27.91 6.53 20.69
C GLU A 97 -28.41 7.20 21.98
N SER A 98 -27.51 7.69 22.83
CA SER A 98 -27.86 8.46 24.02
C SER A 98 -26.70 9.34 24.47
N HIS A 99 -27.01 10.44 25.15
CA HIS A 99 -26.06 11.31 25.82
C HIS A 99 -26.67 11.75 27.15
N SER A 100 -25.87 11.81 28.22
CA SER A 100 -26.36 12.01 29.59
C SER A 100 -26.62 13.48 29.95
N ARG A 101 -26.51 14.41 29.00
CA ARG A 101 -26.62 15.85 29.25
C ARG A 101 -27.62 16.49 28.29
N LEU A 102 -28.48 17.35 28.84
CA LEU A 102 -29.39 18.20 28.10
C LEU A 102 -28.58 19.34 27.46
N ASP A 103 -28.48 19.35 26.14
CA ASP A 103 -27.99 20.52 25.42
C ASP A 103 -29.16 21.51 25.31
N THR A 104 -29.19 22.49 26.21
CA THR A 104 -30.11 23.64 26.09
C THR A 104 -29.69 24.46 24.87
N ILE A 105 -30.48 24.39 23.80
CA ILE A 105 -30.37 25.33 22.67
C ILE A 105 -31.08 26.61 23.11
N TYR A 106 -30.31 27.66 23.37
CA TYR A 106 -30.87 29.00 23.50
C TYR A 106 -31.28 29.47 22.09
N ASN A 107 -32.58 29.69 21.90
CA ASN A 107 -33.13 30.38 20.74
C ASN A 107 -32.97 31.90 20.91
#